data_AF-A0A0J7KPA5-F1
#
_entry.id   AF-A0A0J7KPA5-F1
#
_cell.length_a   1.000
_cell.length_b   1.000
_cell.length_c   1.000
_cell.angle_alpha   90.00
_cell.angle_beta   90.00
_cell.angle_gamma   90.00
#
_symmetry.space_group_name_H-M   'P 1'
#
loop_
_entity.id
_entity.type
_entity.pdbx_description
1 polymer ?
#
loop_
_entity_poly.entity_id
_entity_poly.type
_entity_poly.pdbx_seq_one_letter_code
_entity_poly.pdbx_strand_id
1 'polypeptide(L)'
;MPNLRGPDERRRRLFANVVLSVILYGALVWEDVIIKKSCVLRALHRLQRTVAQRVISAYRTVSSNAALLLARLPPIKLLATSRKRTYERIQELRENGNLDAINRKEIKETEFVNMCNAWRTILEKLNTPGEFS
;
A
#
# COMPACT_ATOMS: atom_id res chain seq x y z
N MET A 1 -0.06 15.70 -13.92
CA MET A 1 -0.98 15.08 -14.89
C MET A 1 -2.25 15.91 -14.89
N PRO A 2 -2.69 16.44 -16.05
CA PRO A 2 -3.98 17.12 -16.16
C PRO A 2 -5.13 16.17 -15.79
N ASN A 3 -6.12 16.67 -15.07
CA ASN A 3 -7.31 15.90 -14.68
C ASN A 3 -8.25 15.65 -15.87
N LEU A 4 -8.27 16.57 -16.85
CA LEU A 4 -9.06 16.48 -18.07
C LEU A 4 -8.15 16.24 -19.28
N ARG A 5 -8.61 15.41 -20.24
CA ARG A 5 -7.89 15.06 -21.49
C ARG A 5 -6.53 14.37 -21.29
N GLY A 6 -6.32 13.73 -20.15
CA GLY A 6 -5.09 12.99 -19.84
C GLY A 6 -5.10 11.52 -20.29
N PRO A 7 -4.00 10.78 -20.05
CA PRO A 7 -3.91 9.35 -20.33
C PRO A 7 -4.98 8.54 -19.60
N ASP A 8 -5.42 7.44 -20.21
CA ASP A 8 -6.39 6.51 -19.64
C ASP A 8 -6.00 6.06 -18.21
N GLU A 9 -7.01 5.80 -17.35
CA GLU A 9 -6.85 5.41 -15.94
C GLU A 9 -5.90 4.21 -15.81
N ARG A 10 -5.98 3.25 -16.74
CA ARG A 10 -5.12 2.07 -16.78
C ARG A 10 -3.64 2.42 -16.85
N ARG A 11 -3.27 3.41 -17.67
CA ARG A 11 -1.88 3.88 -17.80
C ARG A 11 -1.41 4.58 -16.53
N ARG A 12 -2.27 5.41 -15.94
CA ARG A 12 -1.95 6.09 -14.68
C ARG A 12 -1.74 5.10 -13.52
N ARG A 13 -2.59 4.07 -13.46
CA ARG A 13 -2.48 2.98 -12.47
C ARG A 13 -1.22 2.15 -12.67
N LEU A 14 -0.81 1.90 -13.92
CA LEU A 14 0.47 1.24 -14.20
C LEU A 14 1.64 2.03 -13.60
N PHE A 15 1.71 3.35 -13.83
CA PHE A 15 2.75 4.18 -13.23
C PHE A 15 2.69 4.20 -11.70
N ALA A 16 1.49 4.25 -11.12
CA ALA A 16 1.33 4.18 -9.67
C ALA A 16 1.88 2.86 -9.10
N ASN A 17 1.60 1.73 -9.76
CA ASN A 17 2.12 0.42 -9.37
C ASN A 17 3.64 0.32 -9.52
N VAL A 18 4.23 0.96 -10.53
CA VAL A 18 5.70 1.04 -10.69
C VAL A 18 6.31 1.81 -9.52
N VAL A 19 5.77 3.00 -9.21
CA VAL A 19 6.24 3.81 -8.07
C VAL A 19 6.12 3.04 -6.76
N LEU A 20 4.98 2.39 -6.50
CA LEU A 20 4.79 1.57 -5.31
C LEU A 20 5.77 0.40 -5.27
N SER A 21 6.04 -0.26 -6.39
CA SER A 21 7.00 -1.36 -6.48
C SER A 21 8.41 -0.93 -6.12
N VAL A 22 8.84 0.25 -6.59
CA VAL A 22 10.15 0.83 -6.26
C VAL A 22 10.26 1.16 -4.76
N ILE A 23 9.25 1.84 -4.20
CA ILE A 23 9.22 2.18 -2.77
C ILE A 23 9.25 0.92 -1.90
N LEU A 24 8.47 -0.09 -2.28
CA LEU A 24 8.30 -1.32 -1.52
C LEU A 24 9.39 -2.37 -1.77
N TYR A 25 10.34 -2.12 -2.68
CA TYR A 25 11.46 -3.04 -2.91
C TYR A 25 12.29 -3.20 -1.63
N GLY A 26 12.56 -2.09 -0.94
CA GLY A 26 13.28 -2.07 0.34
C GLY A 26 12.39 -2.24 1.57
N ALA A 27 11.10 -2.57 1.42
CA ALA A 27 10.13 -2.54 2.53
C ALA A 27 10.61 -3.31 3.77
N LEU A 28 11.23 -4.47 3.56
CA LEU A 28 11.76 -5.32 4.63
C LEU A 28 12.78 -4.61 5.52
N VAL A 29 13.59 -3.73 4.95
CA VAL A 29 14.69 -3.04 5.66
C VAL A 29 14.17 -1.81 6.38
N TRP A 30 13.28 -1.05 5.74
CA TRP A 30 12.86 0.24 6.29
C TRP A 30 11.60 0.19 7.14
N GLU A 31 10.78 -0.87 7.09
CA GLU A 31 9.49 -0.92 7.80
C GLU A 31 9.65 -0.67 9.30
N ASP A 32 10.57 -1.36 9.96
CA ASP A 32 10.86 -1.19 11.39
C ASP A 32 11.34 0.22 11.75
N VAL A 33 12.12 0.83 10.86
CA VAL A 33 12.73 2.14 11.10
C VAL A 33 11.74 3.27 10.83
N ILE A 34 10.92 3.15 9.80
CA ILE A 34 9.97 4.18 9.36
C ILE A 34 8.70 4.15 10.22
N ILE A 35 8.28 2.99 10.73
CA ILE A 35 7.18 2.94 11.72
C ILE A 35 7.56 3.72 12.97
N LYS A 36 8.84 3.66 13.39
CA LYS A 36 9.34 4.44 14.53
C LYS A 36 9.47 5.94 14.22
N LYS A 37 9.75 6.31 12.95
CA LYS A 37 9.92 7.70 12.51
C LYS A 37 8.67 8.25 11.80
N SER A 38 7.78 8.87 12.58
CA SER A 38 6.48 9.39 12.10
C SER A 38 6.56 10.42 10.94
N CYS A 39 7.67 11.15 10.79
CA CYS A 39 7.82 12.17 9.74
C CYS A 39 7.92 11.57 8.34
N VAL A 40 8.68 10.49 8.16
CA VAL A 40 8.88 9.83 6.88
C VAL A 40 7.58 9.14 6.44
N LEU A 41 6.87 8.53 7.39
CA LEU A 41 5.57 7.91 7.12
C LEU A 41 4.54 8.94 6.62
N ARG A 42 4.49 10.14 7.25
CA ARG A 42 3.64 11.24 6.77
C ARG A 42 3.99 11.68 5.36
N ALA A 43 5.28 11.80 5.03
CA ALA A 43 5.72 12.16 3.69
C ALA A 43 5.31 11.10 2.64
N LEU A 44 5.46 9.81 2.97
CA LEU A 44 5.01 8.71 2.13
C LEU A 44 3.49 8.71 1.93
N HIS A 45 2.71 8.98 2.98
CA HIS A 45 1.26 9.10 2.87
C HIS A 45 0.84 10.28 1.98
N ARG A 46 1.49 11.44 2.10
CA ARG A 46 1.25 12.60 1.23
C ARG A 46 1.60 12.31 -0.23
N LEU A 47 2.71 11.61 -0.47
CA LEU A 47 3.09 11.14 -1.81
C LEU A 47 2.02 10.20 -2.37
N GLN A 48 1.62 9.20 -1.59
CA GLN A 48 0.64 8.21 -1.99
C GLN A 48 -0.72 8.84 -2.31
N ARG A 49 -1.18 9.79 -1.47
CA ARG A 49 -2.38 10.57 -1.73
C ARG A 49 -2.30 11.31 -3.06
N THR A 50 -1.17 11.97 -3.32
CA THR A 50 -0.96 12.73 -4.57
C THR A 50 -1.01 11.80 -5.79
N VAL A 51 -0.40 10.63 -5.70
CA VAL A 51 -0.45 9.61 -6.75
C VAL A 51 -1.88 9.11 -6.94
N ALA A 52 -2.58 8.76 -5.86
CA ALA A 52 -3.96 8.29 -5.91
C ALA A 52 -4.91 9.31 -6.55
N GLN A 53 -4.82 10.58 -6.15
CA GLN A 53 -5.59 11.68 -6.76
C GLN A 53 -5.32 11.80 -8.27
N ARG A 54 -4.06 11.65 -8.70
CA ARG A 54 -3.70 11.66 -10.14
C ARG A 54 -4.25 10.45 -10.88
N VAL A 55 -4.27 9.26 -10.27
CA VAL A 55 -4.82 8.04 -10.89
C VAL A 55 -6.30 8.22 -11.20
N ILE A 56 -7.08 8.68 -10.23
CA ILE A 56 -8.54 8.86 -10.37
C ILE A 56 -8.95 10.21 -10.96
N SER A 57 -7.99 11.08 -11.31
CA SER A 57 -8.24 12.46 -11.75
C SER A 57 -9.09 13.29 -10.78
N ALA A 58 -8.95 13.03 -9.48
CA ALA A 58 -9.72 13.71 -8.43
C ALA A 58 -9.25 15.13 -8.17
N TYR A 59 -10.17 15.93 -7.62
CA TYR A 59 -9.86 17.24 -7.05
C TYR A 59 -9.04 17.13 -5.76
N ARG A 60 -8.32 18.21 -5.42
CA ARG A 60 -7.43 18.27 -4.25
C ARG A 60 -8.17 18.04 -2.92
N THR A 61 -9.44 18.39 -2.86
CA THR A 61 -10.33 18.32 -1.68
C THR A 61 -10.75 16.91 -1.30
N VAL A 62 -10.62 15.93 -2.19
CA VAL A 62 -10.99 14.53 -1.90
C VAL A 62 -10.13 14.00 -0.75
N SER A 63 -10.76 13.41 0.27
CA SER A 63 -10.07 12.86 1.45
C SER A 63 -9.04 11.79 1.06
N SER A 64 -8.00 11.61 1.89
CA SER A 64 -6.94 10.63 1.61
C SER A 64 -7.50 9.22 1.46
N ASN A 65 -8.38 8.84 2.39
CA ASN A 65 -9.00 7.51 2.41
C ASN A 65 -9.88 7.28 1.18
N ALA A 66 -10.70 8.25 0.79
CA ALA A 66 -11.51 8.14 -0.43
C ALA A 66 -10.64 8.06 -1.69
N ALA A 67 -9.59 8.88 -1.78
CA ALA A 67 -8.68 8.87 -2.92
C ALA A 67 -7.98 7.51 -3.08
N LEU A 68 -7.47 6.93 -1.98
CA LEU A 68 -6.82 5.62 -1.97
C LEU A 68 -7.80 4.49 -2.34
N LEU A 69 -9.00 4.52 -1.78
CA LEU A 69 -10.05 3.53 -2.04
C LEU A 69 -10.45 3.52 -3.52
N LEU A 70 -10.77 4.70 -4.07
CA LEU A 70 -11.14 4.84 -5.49
C LEU A 70 -9.99 4.48 -6.43
N ALA A 71 -8.75 4.79 -6.05
CA ALA A 71 -7.56 4.42 -6.81
C ALA A 71 -7.22 2.92 -6.71
N ARG A 72 -7.89 2.16 -5.82
CA ARG A 72 -7.57 0.77 -5.48
C ARG A 72 -6.12 0.59 -4.99
N LEU A 73 -5.64 1.55 -4.21
CA LEU A 73 -4.27 1.57 -3.67
C LEU A 73 -4.32 1.47 -2.14
N PRO A 74 -3.97 0.30 -1.55
CA PRO A 74 -3.90 0.16 -0.09
C PRO A 74 -2.81 1.07 0.50
N PRO A 75 -2.96 1.61 1.72
CA PRO A 75 -1.95 2.42 2.38
C PRO A 75 -0.55 1.77 2.38
N ILE A 76 0.51 2.55 2.11
CA ILE A 76 1.89 2.05 2.01
C ILE A 76 2.33 1.29 3.27
N LYS A 77 1.89 1.73 4.46
CA LYS A 77 2.16 1.03 5.73
C LYS A 77 1.68 -0.41 5.68
N LEU A 78 0.43 -0.64 5.26
CA LEU A 78 -0.15 -1.97 5.19
C LEU A 78 0.54 -2.84 4.13
N LEU A 79 0.89 -2.25 2.99
CA LEU A 79 1.64 -2.93 1.93
C LEU A 79 3.03 -3.37 2.42
N ALA A 80 3.73 -2.53 3.16
CA ALA A 80 5.05 -2.84 3.72
C ALA A 80 4.96 -3.97 4.75
N THR A 81 4.01 -3.89 5.69
CA THR A 81 3.80 -4.93 6.71
C THR A 81 3.38 -6.26 6.07
N SER A 82 2.50 -6.25 5.06
CA SER A 82 2.11 -7.46 4.33
C SER A 82 3.31 -8.12 3.60
N ARG A 83 4.17 -7.32 2.97
CA ARG A 83 5.41 -7.83 2.33
C ARG A 83 6.37 -8.43 3.34
N LYS A 84 6.52 -7.81 4.51
CA LYS A 84 7.36 -8.32 5.59
C LYS A 84 6.86 -9.65 6.13
N ARG A 85 5.58 -9.75 6.47
CA ARG A 85 4.96 -11.01 6.91
C ARG A 85 5.08 -12.12 5.87
N THR A 86 4.84 -11.79 4.60
CA THR A 86 5.02 -12.75 3.51
C THR A 86 6.46 -13.27 3.46
N TYR A 87 7.45 -12.38 3.62
CA TYR A 87 8.86 -12.76 3.60
C TYR A 87 9.24 -13.62 4.81
N GLU A 88 8.86 -13.22 6.03
CA GLU A 88 9.09 -13.96 7.27
C GLU A 88 8.49 -15.38 7.18
N ARG A 89 7.24 -15.48 6.73
CA ARG A 89 6.55 -16.77 6.53
C ARG A 89 7.25 -17.67 5.51
N ILE A 90 7.76 -17.08 4.42
CA ILE A 90 8.53 -17.82 3.41
C ILE A 90 9.90 -18.25 3.97
N GLN A 91 10.51 -17.43 4.81
CA GLN A 91 11.78 -17.74 5.47
C GLN A 91 11.61 -18.91 6.45
N GLU A 92 10.60 -18.87 7.32
CA GLU A 92 10.26 -19.97 8.24
C GLU A 92 10.06 -21.30 7.49
N LEU A 93 9.34 -21.28 6.38
CA LEU A 93 9.11 -22.49 5.57
C LEU A 93 10.38 -22.99 4.89
N ARG A 94 11.29 -22.09 4.50
CA ARG A 94 12.59 -22.46 3.94
C ARG A 94 13.44 -23.16 4.99
N GLU A 95 13.47 -22.64 6.21
CA GLU A 95 14.19 -23.24 7.35
C GLU A 95 13.64 -24.63 7.71
N ASN A 96 12.32 -24.82 7.55
CA ASN A 96 11.64 -26.10 7.80
C ASN A 96 11.66 -27.09 6.61
N GLY A 97 12.32 -26.75 5.49
CA GLY A 97 12.55 -27.69 4.37
C GLY A 97 11.35 -28.01 3.46
N ASN A 98 10.22 -27.31 3.57
CA ASN A 98 9.00 -27.61 2.81
C ASN A 98 8.75 -26.57 1.69
N LEU A 99 9.24 -26.85 0.47
CA LEU A 99 9.36 -25.86 -0.62
C LEU A 99 8.32 -26.01 -1.76
N ASP A 100 7.28 -26.83 -1.61
CA ASP A 100 6.36 -27.06 -2.71
C ASP A 100 5.37 -25.90 -2.93
N ALA A 101 5.16 -25.60 -4.22
CA ALA A 101 4.61 -24.36 -4.78
C ALA A 101 3.20 -23.94 -4.31
N ILE A 102 2.55 -24.76 -3.48
CA ILE A 102 1.22 -24.50 -2.90
C ILE A 102 1.30 -23.44 -1.79
N ASN A 103 2.40 -23.39 -1.02
CA ASN A 103 2.50 -22.43 0.09
C ASN A 103 2.71 -20.97 -0.33
N ARG A 104 3.50 -20.66 -1.38
CA ARG A 104 3.81 -19.25 -1.68
C ARG A 104 2.61 -18.45 -2.20
N LYS A 105 1.76 -19.09 -3.01
CA LYS A 105 0.55 -18.46 -3.55
C LYS A 105 -0.50 -18.30 -2.46
N GLU A 106 -0.68 -19.33 -1.65
CA GLU A 106 -1.59 -19.32 -0.51
C GLU A 106 -1.17 -18.28 0.54
N ILE A 107 0.12 -18.21 0.91
CA ILE A 107 0.64 -17.18 1.83
C ILE A 107 0.39 -15.77 1.29
N LYS A 108 0.61 -15.54 0.00
CA LYS A 108 0.33 -14.22 -0.59
C LYS A 108 -1.16 -13.89 -0.54
N GLU A 109 -2.02 -14.88 -0.78
CA GLU A 109 -3.47 -14.70 -0.73
C GLU A 109 -3.96 -14.43 0.70
N THR A 110 -3.48 -15.20 1.68
CA THR A 110 -3.84 -15.00 3.09
C THR A 110 -3.34 -13.64 3.59
N GLU A 111 -2.11 -13.25 3.25
CA GLU A 111 -1.58 -11.93 3.60
C GLU A 111 -2.30 -10.80 2.86
N PHE A 112 -2.77 -11.02 1.64
CA PHE A 112 -3.61 -10.07 0.91
C PHE A 112 -4.97 -9.89 1.60
N VAL A 113 -5.62 -10.98 2.00
CA VAL A 113 -6.88 -10.94 2.76
C VAL A 113 -6.68 -10.24 4.11
N ASN A 114 -5.61 -10.56 4.84
CA ASN A 114 -5.25 -9.90 6.10
C ASN A 114 -5.05 -8.40 5.91
N MET A 115 -4.36 -8.00 4.85
CA MET A 115 -4.17 -6.60 4.49
C MET A 115 -5.50 -5.92 4.16
N CYS A 116 -6.37 -6.56 3.36
CA CYS A 116 -7.70 -6.03 3.03
C CYS A 116 -8.58 -5.85 4.27
N ASN A 117 -8.55 -6.81 5.20
CA ASN A 117 -9.28 -6.73 6.46
C ASN A 117 -8.74 -5.60 7.35
N ALA A 118 -7.42 -5.48 7.47
CA ALA A 118 -6.79 -4.37 8.18
C ALA A 118 -7.11 -3.01 7.54
N TRP A 119 -7.21 -2.95 6.21
CA TRP A 119 -7.61 -1.72 5.54
C TRP A 119 -9.09 -1.40 5.78
N ARG A 120 -9.96 -2.41 5.77
CA ARG A 120 -11.39 -2.25 6.08
C ARG A 120 -11.58 -1.65 7.49
N THR A 121 -10.88 -2.17 8.49
CA THR A 121 -10.99 -1.63 9.86
C THR A 121 -10.50 -0.18 9.99
N ILE A 122 -9.49 0.22 9.19
CA ILE A 122 -9.05 1.62 9.11
C ILE A 122 -10.12 2.50 8.46
N LEU A 123 -10.82 2.01 7.45
CA LEU A 123 -11.89 2.76 6.77
C LEU A 123 -13.15 2.89 7.62
N GLU A 124 -13.45 1.90 8.46
CA GLU A 124 -14.58 1.90 9.39
C GLU A 124 -14.39 2.86 10.57
N LYS A 125 -13.14 3.11 10.97
CA LYS A 125 -12.83 4.19 11.92
C LYS A 125 -13.06 5.53 11.22
N LEU A 126 -14.18 6.19 11.55
CA LEU A 126 -14.54 7.52 11.08
C LEU A 126 -13.33 8.46 11.19
N ASN A 127 -13.00 9.15 10.09
CA ASN A 127 -11.86 10.05 9.96
C ASN A 127 -11.77 10.98 11.18
N THR A 128 -10.82 10.73 12.09
CA THR A 128 -10.39 11.72 13.06
C THR A 128 -9.69 12.83 12.29
N PRO A 129 -10.20 14.08 12.33
CA PRO A 129 -9.55 15.18 11.63
C PRO A 129 -8.20 15.45 12.32
N GLY A 130 -7.09 15.02 11.71
CA GLY A 130 -5.74 15.30 12.22
C GLY A 130 -4.67 14.24 11.91
N GLU A 131 -5.01 12.98 11.64
CA GLU A 131 -3.99 11.94 11.47
C GLU A 131 -3.25 11.96 10.12
N PHE A 132 -3.83 12.63 9.12
CA PHE A 132 -3.35 12.57 7.72
C PHE A 132 -3.11 13.93 7.06
N SER A 133 -3.08 15.03 7.84
CA SER A 133 -2.67 16.36 7.35
C SER A 133 -1.16 16.52 7.42
#